data_AF-A0A2V6EWC0-F1
#
_entry.id   AF-A0A2V6EWC0-F1
#
_cell.length_a   1.000
_cell.length_b   1.000
_cell.length_c   1.000
_cell.angle_alpha   90.00
_cell.angle_beta   90.00
_cell.angle_gamma   90.00
#
_symmetry.space_group_name_H-M   'P 1'
#
loop_
_entity.id
_entity.type
_entity.pdbx_description
1 polymer ?
#
loop_
_entity_poly.entity_id
_entity_poly.type
_entity_poly.pdbx_seq_one_letter_code
_entity_poly.pdbx_strand_id
1 'polypeptide(L)'
;FPGKSPGGTDRVPAPDEIFNCSSWMNEEVKILQPRLIIPVGRLAIGQFIECTKLEKVIGRKFRARRTEHILDLIPLPHPSGVSPWHKIPPGKQLLAKAMHKIARHPAIKHLTQQ
;
A
#
# COMPACT_ATOMS: atom_id res chain seq x y z
N PHE A 1 17.73 3.61 -9.04
CA PHE A 1 16.64 3.63 -8.03
C PHE A 1 17.13 2.91 -6.78
N PRO A 2 16.78 3.35 -5.56
CA PRO A 2 17.63 4.09 -4.59
C PRO A 2 19.13 3.70 -4.51
N GLY A 3 19.52 2.57 -5.06
CA GLY A 3 20.87 2.07 -5.18
C GLY A 3 20.81 0.55 -5.26
N LYS A 4 21.95 -0.09 -5.53
CA LYS A 4 22.04 -1.55 -5.48
C LYS A 4 22.23 -2.00 -4.03
N SER A 5 21.55 -3.08 -3.66
CA SER A 5 21.90 -3.87 -2.49
C SER A 5 23.04 -4.84 -2.84
N PRO A 6 23.77 -5.41 -1.86
CA PRO A 6 24.82 -6.39 -2.12
C PRO A 6 24.36 -7.61 -2.94
N GLY A 7 23.05 -7.93 -2.92
CA GLY A 7 22.46 -9.02 -3.69
C GLY A 7 22.01 -8.65 -5.11
N GLY A 8 22.35 -7.47 -5.63
CA GLY A 8 22.05 -7.03 -7.00
C GLY A 8 20.62 -6.52 -7.24
N THR A 9 19.72 -6.69 -6.25
CA THR A 9 18.41 -6.04 -6.22
C THR A 9 18.53 -4.58 -5.82
N ASP A 10 17.45 -3.81 -5.98
CA ASP A 10 17.42 -2.43 -5.47
C ASP A 10 17.35 -2.45 -3.94
N ARG A 11 18.11 -1.56 -3.29
CA ARG A 11 18.04 -1.36 -1.84
C ARG A 11 16.69 -0.76 -1.45
N VAL A 12 16.36 -0.80 -0.17
CA VAL A 12 15.26 0.00 0.37
C VAL A 12 15.73 1.46 0.50
N PRO A 13 14.92 2.46 0.13
CA PRO A 13 15.23 3.87 0.41
C PRO A 13 15.48 4.09 1.90
N ALA A 14 16.42 4.97 2.22
CA ALA A 14 16.75 5.35 3.59
C ALA A 14 15.64 6.27 4.16
N PRO A 15 15.53 6.38 5.50
CA PRO A 15 14.47 7.19 6.12
C PRO A 15 14.44 8.65 5.67
N ASP A 16 15.61 9.27 5.45
CA ASP A 16 15.76 10.63 4.94
C ASP A 16 15.32 10.76 3.49
N GLU A 17 15.61 9.78 2.63
CA GLU A 17 15.13 9.75 1.25
C GLU A 17 13.59 9.65 1.20
N ILE A 18 13.00 8.79 2.05
CA ILE A 18 11.55 8.67 2.19
C ILE A 18 10.95 10.00 2.66
N PHE A 19 11.55 10.63 3.67
CA PHE A 19 11.12 11.91 4.21
C PHE A 19 11.15 13.01 3.15
N ASN A 20 12.25 13.12 2.41
CA ASN A 20 12.43 14.12 1.35
C ASN A 20 11.40 13.98 0.23
N CYS A 21 11.02 12.74 -0.12
CA CYS A 21 9.97 12.49 -1.11
C CYS A 21 8.53 12.59 -0.55
N SER A 22 8.35 12.59 0.78
CA SER A 22 7.03 12.51 1.39
C SER A 22 6.14 13.72 1.14
N SER A 23 6.74 14.89 0.86
CA SER A 23 6.03 16.13 0.53
C SER A 23 5.16 15.98 -0.71
N TRP A 24 5.68 15.37 -1.78
CA TRP A 24 4.94 15.13 -3.02
C TRP A 24 3.68 14.29 -2.79
N MET A 25 3.81 13.20 -2.03
CA MET A 25 2.66 12.35 -1.66
C MET A 25 1.64 13.10 -0.80
N ASN A 26 2.11 13.97 0.11
CA ASN A 26 1.23 14.79 0.93
C ASN A 26 0.43 15.79 0.08
N GLU A 27 1.06 16.42 -0.91
CA GLU A 27 0.38 17.33 -1.84
C GLU A 27 -0.62 16.59 -2.74
N GLU A 28 -0.27 15.40 -3.25
CA GLU A 28 -1.22 14.55 -4.00
C GLU A 28 -2.46 14.22 -3.16
N VAL A 29 -2.29 13.84 -1.90
CA VAL A 29 -3.41 13.55 -0.99
C VAL A 29 -4.25 14.80 -0.74
N LYS A 30 -3.62 15.98 -0.59
CA LYS A 30 -4.35 17.25 -0.42
C LYS A 30 -5.16 17.62 -1.65
N ILE A 31 -4.63 17.42 -2.85
CA ILE A 31 -5.31 17.76 -4.11
C ILE A 31 -6.43 16.78 -4.40
N LEU A 32 -6.16 15.47 -4.29
CA LEU A 32 -7.10 14.42 -4.70
C LEU A 32 -8.16 14.10 -3.64
N GLN A 33 -7.92 14.43 -2.37
CA GLN A 33 -8.80 14.13 -1.23
C GLN A 33 -9.36 12.68 -1.30
N PRO A 34 -8.50 11.65 -1.45
CA PRO A 34 -8.93 10.32 -1.80
C PRO A 34 -9.76 9.67 -0.68
N ARG A 35 -10.88 9.03 -1.02
CA ARG A 35 -11.66 8.24 -0.06
C ARG A 35 -11.01 6.90 0.29
N LEU A 36 -10.14 6.40 -0.58
CA LEU A 36 -9.45 5.11 -0.46
C LEU A 36 -8.00 5.24 -0.99
N ILE A 37 -7.03 4.76 -0.23
CA ILE A 37 -5.66 4.53 -0.71
C ILE A 37 -5.34 3.02 -0.65
N ILE A 38 -4.66 2.53 -1.69
CA ILE A 38 -4.25 1.13 -1.84
C ILE A 38 -2.72 1.08 -1.85
N PRO A 39 -2.05 1.01 -0.69
CA PRO A 39 -0.59 0.95 -0.65
C PRO A 39 -0.11 -0.45 -1.07
N VAL A 40 0.90 -0.49 -1.93
CA VAL A 40 1.42 -1.72 -2.53
C VAL A 40 2.84 -2.01 -2.00
N GLY A 41 2.99 -3.09 -1.23
CA GLY A 41 4.27 -3.51 -0.66
C GLY A 41 4.59 -2.92 0.72
N ARG A 42 5.49 -3.57 1.44
CA ARG A 42 5.79 -3.26 2.86
C ARG A 42 6.18 -1.81 3.09
N LEU A 43 7.02 -1.25 2.22
CA LEU A 43 7.47 0.14 2.33
C LEU A 43 6.30 1.12 2.26
N ALA A 44 5.45 0.99 1.23
CA ALA A 44 4.28 1.84 1.04
C ALA A 44 3.27 1.68 2.19
N ILE A 45 3.03 0.46 2.65
CA ILE A 45 2.12 0.20 3.78
C ILE A 45 2.64 0.88 5.04
N GLY A 46 3.95 0.77 5.30
CA GLY A 46 4.64 1.38 6.44
C GLY A 46 4.53 2.90 6.50
N GLN A 47 4.21 3.57 5.39
CA GLN A 47 3.98 5.01 5.36
C GLN A 47 2.66 5.44 6.00
N PHE A 48 1.74 4.50 6.27
CA PHE A 48 0.41 4.80 6.79
C PHE A 48 0.11 4.07 8.10
N ILE A 49 0.57 2.82 8.24
CA ILE A 49 0.30 1.97 9.40
C ILE A 49 1.51 1.11 9.73
N GLU A 50 1.58 0.63 10.98
CA GLU A 50 2.59 -0.35 11.36
C GLU A 50 2.39 -1.67 10.59
N CYS A 51 3.45 -2.16 9.95
CA CYS A 51 3.43 -3.36 9.11
C CYS A 51 4.56 -4.33 9.50
N THR A 52 4.40 -5.02 10.62
CA THR A 52 5.36 -6.04 11.07
C THR A 52 5.33 -7.31 10.21
N LYS A 53 4.15 -7.75 9.78
CA LYS A 53 3.94 -8.93 8.92
C LYS A 53 2.84 -8.66 7.90
N LEU A 54 3.04 -9.09 6.65
CA LEU A 54 2.06 -8.90 5.58
C LEU A 54 0.75 -9.62 5.90
N GLU A 55 0.83 -10.80 6.51
CA GLU A 55 -0.32 -11.61 6.90
C GLU A 55 -1.26 -10.87 7.87
N LYS A 56 -0.73 -9.93 8.67
CA LYS A 56 -1.51 -9.15 9.63
C LYS A 56 -2.25 -7.97 9.01
N VAL A 57 -1.85 -7.53 7.81
CA VAL A 57 -2.35 -6.31 7.17
C VAL A 57 -3.08 -6.59 5.85
N ILE A 58 -2.59 -7.51 5.02
CA ILE A 58 -3.20 -7.85 3.75
C ILE A 58 -4.55 -8.54 3.98
N GLY A 59 -5.56 -8.17 3.19
CA GLY A 59 -6.92 -8.70 3.31
C GLY A 59 -7.77 -8.01 4.39
N ARG A 60 -7.29 -6.89 4.93
CA ARG A 60 -7.99 -6.05 5.92
C ARG A 60 -8.18 -4.63 5.40
N LYS A 61 -9.04 -3.87 6.08
CA LYS A 61 -9.27 -2.45 5.84
C LYS A 61 -8.89 -1.70 7.10
N PHE A 62 -8.23 -0.55 6.95
CA PHE A 62 -7.87 0.33 8.05
C PHE A 62 -8.44 1.73 7.80
N ARG A 63 -8.57 2.50 8.88
CA ARG A 63 -8.78 3.94 8.82
C ARG A 63 -7.42 4.59 9.06
N ALA A 64 -6.96 5.42 8.14
CA ALA A 64 -5.69 6.11 8.26
C ALA A 64 -5.91 7.62 8.16
N ARG A 65 -4.98 8.36 8.76
CA ARG A 65 -4.86 9.79 8.57
C ARG A 65 -3.53 10.07 7.90
N ARG A 66 -3.55 10.89 6.86
CA ARG A 66 -2.35 11.45 6.24
C ARG A 66 -2.60 12.94 6.07
N THR A 67 -1.69 13.76 6.57
CA THR A 67 -1.95 15.20 6.79
C THR A 67 -3.25 15.40 7.58
N GLU A 68 -4.16 16.24 7.11
CA GLU A 68 -5.47 16.47 7.74
C GLU A 68 -6.58 15.58 7.16
N HIS A 69 -6.26 14.73 6.17
CA HIS A 69 -7.25 13.91 5.48
C HIS A 69 -7.39 12.53 6.10
N ILE A 70 -8.64 12.13 6.36
CA ILE A 70 -8.98 10.79 6.85
C ILE A 70 -9.51 9.95 5.70
N LEU A 71 -8.90 8.79 5.49
CA LEU A 71 -9.19 7.91 4.38
C LEU A 71 -9.21 6.45 4.80
N ASP A 72 -9.86 5.62 3.99
CA ASP A 72 -9.78 4.17 4.15
C ASP A 72 -8.52 3.65 3.45
N LEU A 73 -7.89 2.62 4.02
CA LEU A 73 -6.66 2.01 3.52
C LEU A 73 -6.88 0.52 3.31
N ILE A 74 -6.61 0.01 2.11
CA ILE A 74 -6.62 -1.44 1.82
C ILE A 74 -5.27 -1.86 1.23
N PRO A 75 -4.37 -2.44 2.04
CA PRO A 75 -3.05 -2.87 1.61
C PRO A 75 -3.05 -4.02 0.60
N LEU A 76 -2.10 -3.97 -0.34
CA LEU A 76 -1.76 -5.08 -1.25
C LEU A 76 -0.28 -5.48 -1.12
N PRO A 77 0.04 -6.77 -1.32
CA PRO A 77 1.44 -7.20 -1.45
C PRO A 77 2.04 -6.62 -2.73
N HIS A 78 3.36 -6.39 -2.74
CA HIS A 78 4.05 -5.96 -3.95
C HIS A 78 4.06 -7.07 -5.01
N PRO A 79 3.76 -6.80 -6.29
CA PRO A 79 3.71 -7.81 -7.35
C PRO A 79 5.09 -8.23 -7.88
N SER A 80 6.18 -7.93 -7.15
CA SER A 80 7.55 -8.21 -7.61
C SER A 80 7.81 -9.70 -7.76
N GLY A 81 8.58 -10.07 -8.79
CA GLY A 81 9.07 -11.44 -9.00
C GLY A 81 9.99 -11.96 -7.89
N VAL A 82 10.53 -11.08 -7.05
CA VAL A 82 11.44 -11.42 -5.93
C VAL A 82 10.75 -12.25 -4.84
N SER A 83 9.41 -12.16 -4.70
CA SER A 83 8.69 -12.92 -3.68
C SER A 83 7.50 -13.69 -4.27
N PRO A 84 7.45 -15.03 -4.09
CA PRO A 84 6.30 -15.83 -4.49
C PRO A 84 5.11 -15.71 -3.52
N TRP A 85 5.20 -14.89 -2.46
CA TRP A 85 4.21 -14.85 -1.37
C TRP A 85 2.77 -14.67 -1.85
N HIS A 86 2.55 -13.84 -2.87
CA HIS A 86 1.22 -13.61 -3.45
C HIS A 86 0.66 -14.82 -4.25
N LYS A 87 1.50 -15.81 -4.55
CA LYS A 87 1.15 -17.03 -5.30
C LYS A 87 0.93 -18.26 -4.40
N ILE A 88 1.50 -18.26 -3.19
CA ILE A 88 1.42 -19.37 -2.23
C ILE A 88 0.50 -19.04 -1.04
N PRO A 89 -0.07 -20.03 -0.33
CA PRO A 89 -0.78 -19.79 0.92
C PRO A 89 0.16 -19.28 2.04
N PRO A 90 -0.33 -18.43 2.97
CA PRO A 90 -1.67 -17.82 2.99
C PRO A 90 -1.80 -16.61 2.05
N GLY A 91 -0.71 -16.13 1.46
CA GLY A 91 -0.67 -14.86 0.72
C GLY A 91 -1.63 -14.79 -0.48
N LYS A 92 -1.79 -15.88 -1.24
CA LYS A 92 -2.78 -15.96 -2.34
C LYS A 92 -4.21 -15.69 -1.85
N GLN A 93 -4.59 -16.27 -0.71
CA GLN A 93 -5.93 -16.11 -0.13
C GLN A 93 -6.13 -14.70 0.43
N LEU A 94 -5.11 -14.16 1.10
CA LEU A 94 -5.15 -12.81 1.64
C LEU A 94 -5.21 -11.74 0.54
N LEU A 95 -4.47 -11.94 -0.56
CA LEU A 95 -4.56 -11.08 -1.74
C LEU A 95 -5.98 -11.09 -2.30
N ALA A 96 -6.56 -12.27 -2.54
CA ALA A 96 -7.93 -12.38 -3.03
C ALA A 96 -8.92 -11.66 -2.10
N LYS A 97 -8.76 -11.82 -0.78
CA LYS A 97 -9.58 -11.12 0.21
C LYS A 97 -9.44 -9.59 0.13
N ALA A 98 -8.21 -9.09 -0.08
CA ALA A 98 -7.96 -7.66 -0.25
C ALA A 98 -8.63 -7.12 -1.53
N MET A 99 -8.49 -7.82 -2.65
CA MET A 99 -9.11 -7.46 -3.92
C MET A 99 -10.65 -7.42 -3.81
N HIS A 100 -11.27 -8.39 -3.14
CA HIS A 100 -12.71 -8.38 -2.88
C HIS A 100 -13.15 -7.16 -2.06
N LYS A 101 -12.34 -6.74 -1.08
CA LYS A 101 -12.62 -5.52 -0.29
C LYS A 101 -12.52 -4.27 -1.13
N ILE A 102 -11.52 -4.17 -2.01
CA ILE A 102 -11.35 -3.05 -2.95
C ILE A 102 -12.55 -2.97 -3.88
N ALA A 103 -12.91 -4.06 -4.55
CA ALA A 103 -14.02 -4.11 -5.49
C ALA A 103 -15.37 -3.71 -4.86
N ARG A 104 -15.57 -4.01 -3.57
CA ARG A 104 -16.80 -3.68 -2.83
C ARG A 104 -16.76 -2.31 -2.17
N HIS A 105 -15.62 -1.61 -2.18
CA HIS A 105 -15.47 -0.34 -1.49
C HIS A 105 -16.35 0.74 -2.15
N PRO A 106 -17.06 1.60 -1.37
CA PRO A 106 -17.90 2.65 -1.93
C PRO A 106 -17.14 3.59 -2.89
N ALA A 107 -15.86 3.84 -2.61
CA ALA A 107 -15.02 4.65 -3.49
C ALA A 107 -14.86 4.08 -4.90
N ILE A 108 -14.85 2.75 -5.04
CA ILE A 108 -14.70 2.06 -6.31
C ILE A 108 -16.05 1.83 -6.98
N LYS A 109 -17.06 1.39 -6.21
CA LYS A 109 -18.41 1.16 -6.76
C LYS A 109 -18.99 2.41 -7.44
N HIS A 110 -18.76 3.58 -6.87
CA HIS A 110 -19.26 4.83 -7.43
C HIS A 110 -18.59 5.17 -8.79
N LEU A 111 -17.37 4.70 -9.05
CA LEU A 111 -16.69 4.92 -10.33
C LEU A 111 -17.23 4.01 -11.42
N THR A 112 -17.66 2.79 -11.06
CA THR A 112 -18.19 1.80 -12.02
C THR A 112 -19.68 1.99 -12.36
N GLN A 113 -20.34 2.96 -11.74
CA GLN A 113 -21.76 3.27 -11.92
C GLN A 113 -21.98 4.57 -12.71
N GLN A 114 -20.90 5.17 -13.21
CA GLN A 114 -20.90 6.31 -14.14
C GLN A 114 -20.66 5.81 -15.56
#